data_AF-G5DZT3-F1
#
_entry.id   AF-G5DZT3-F1
#
_cell.length_a   1.000
_cell.length_b   1.000
_cell.length_c   1.000
_cell.angle_alpha   90.00
_cell.angle_beta   90.00
_cell.angle_gamma   90.00
#
_symmetry.space_group_name_H-M   'P 1'
#
loop_
_entity.id
_entity.type
_entity.pdbx_description
1 polymer ?
#
loop_
_entity_poly.entity_id
_entity_poly.type
_entity_poly.pdbx_seq_one_letter_code
_entity_poly.pdbx_strand_id
1 'polypeptide(L)'
;VLKKWKGEIQEFCPNTKMLLVGCKSDLRTDLTTLVELSNHRQTPVSYDQGANMAKQIGAATYIECSALQSENSVRDIFHVA
;
A
#
# COMPACT_ATOMS: atom_id res chain seq x y z
N VAL A 1 -7.45 5.68 8.59
CA VAL A 1 -6.83 6.10 7.32
C VAL A 1 -7.63 5.61 6.11
N LEU A 2 -7.70 4.30 5.84
CA LEU A 2 -8.38 3.79 4.62
C LEU A 2 -9.89 4.05 4.56
N LYS A 3 -10.61 3.99 5.68
CA LYS A 3 -12.03 4.40 5.74
C LYS A 3 -12.24 5.86 5.33
N LYS A 4 -11.30 6.75 5.70
CA LYS A 4 -11.34 8.17 5.36
C LYS A 4 -11.15 8.34 3.84
N TRP A 5 -10.06 7.81 3.30
CA TRP A 5 -9.74 7.96 1.87
C TRP A 5 -10.78 7.31 0.95
N LYS A 6 -11.27 6.11 1.30
CA LYS A 6 -12.34 5.46 0.53
C LYS A 6 -13.62 6.31 0.53
N GLY A 7 -14.02 6.86 1.69
CA GLY A 7 -15.20 7.71 1.80
C GLY A 7 -15.07 8.97 0.95
N GLU A 8 -13.91 9.64 1.03
CA GLU A 8 -13.62 10.85 0.26
C GLU A 8 -13.66 10.59 -1.26
N ILE A 9 -13.04 9.51 -1.73
CA ILE A 9 -13.09 9.13 -3.16
C ILE A 9 -14.52 8.81 -3.59
N GLN A 10 -15.30 8.11 -2.75
CA GLN A 10 -16.69 7.79 -3.07
C GLN A 10 -17.59 9.03 -3.11
N GLU A 11 -17.28 10.05 -2.31
CA GLU A 11 -18.03 11.31 -2.26
C GLU A 11 -17.72 12.21 -3.47
N PHE A 12 -16.43 12.39 -3.80
CA PHE A 12 -16.02 13.36 -4.83
C PHE A 12 -15.77 12.73 -6.21
N CYS A 13 -15.43 11.44 -6.27
CA CYS A 13 -14.99 10.73 -7.47
C CYS A 13 -15.55 9.29 -7.56
N PRO A 14 -16.87 9.05 -7.43
CA PRO A 14 -17.44 7.71 -7.23
C PRO A 14 -17.17 6.71 -8.37
N ASN A 15 -16.95 7.19 -9.60
CA ASN A 15 -16.75 6.35 -10.78
C ASN A 15 -15.27 6.25 -11.21
N THR A 16 -14.36 6.86 -10.45
CA THR A 16 -12.94 6.88 -10.78
C THR A 16 -12.28 5.58 -10.36
N LYS A 17 -11.48 4.98 -11.26
CA LYS A 17 -10.70 3.80 -10.93
C LYS A 17 -9.69 4.14 -9.82
N MET A 18 -9.60 3.29 -8.81
CA MET A 18 -8.70 3.45 -7.68
C MET A 18 -7.65 2.34 -7.68
N LEU A 19 -6.39 2.69 -7.42
CA LEU A 19 -5.30 1.76 -7.17
C LEU A 19 -4.87 1.88 -5.70
N LEU A 20 -4.61 0.76 -5.03
CA LEU A 20 -3.99 0.77 -3.71
C LEU A 20 -2.48 0.53 -3.85
N VAL A 21 -1.68 1.44 -3.32
CA VAL A 21 -0.21 1.36 -3.40
C VAL A 21 0.39 1.19 -2.01
N GLY A 22 1.15 0.11 -1.81
CA GLY A 22 1.98 -0.11 -0.63
C GLY A 22 3.35 0.52 -0.80
N CYS A 23 3.67 1.54 0.00
CA CYS A 23 4.97 2.21 -0.06
C CYS A 23 5.95 1.63 0.97
N LYS A 24 7.25 1.87 0.75
CA LYS A 24 8.34 1.50 1.67
C LYS A 24 8.42 -0.02 1.92
N SER A 25 8.19 -0.83 0.89
CA SER A 25 8.24 -2.30 0.98
C SER A 25 9.60 -2.83 1.48
N ASP A 26 10.68 -2.08 1.28
CA ASP A 26 12.02 -2.33 1.82
C ASP A 26 12.05 -2.49 3.34
N LEU A 27 11.18 -1.78 4.07
CA LEU A 27 11.14 -1.83 5.52
C LEU A 27 10.60 -3.15 6.07
N ARG A 28 10.08 -4.05 5.23
CA ARG A 28 9.70 -5.41 5.69
C ARG A 28 10.90 -6.24 6.12
N THR A 29 12.08 -5.95 5.58
CA THR A 29 13.32 -6.66 5.90
C THR A 29 14.29 -5.82 6.73
N ASP A 30 13.94 -4.56 7.04
CA ASP A 30 14.76 -3.69 7.88
C ASP A 30 14.66 -4.08 9.36
N LEU A 31 15.79 -4.51 9.95
CA LEU A 31 15.83 -5.00 11.33
C LEU A 31 15.40 -3.94 12.34
N THR A 32 15.77 -2.69 12.12
CA THR A 32 15.41 -1.58 13.02
C THR A 32 13.89 -1.41 13.07
N THR A 33 13.25 -1.37 11.90
CA THR A 33 11.79 -1.27 11.77
C THR A 33 11.08 -2.48 12.38
N LEU A 34 11.61 -3.70 12.17
CA LEU A 34 11.02 -4.91 12.75
C LEU A 34 11.05 -4.89 14.28
N VAL A 35 12.16 -4.47 14.89
CA VAL A 35 12.27 -4.34 16.35
C VAL A 35 11.33 -3.26 16.87
N GLU A 36 11.28 -2.09 16.22
CA GLU A 36 10.39 -1.00 16.62
C GLU A 36 8.91 -1.40 16.57
N LEU A 37 8.47 -2.04 15.49
CA LEU A 37 7.10 -2.53 15.36
C LEU A 37 6.79 -3.63 16.36
N SER A 38 7.74 -4.54 16.62
CA SER A 38 7.58 -5.59 17.64
C SER A 38 7.37 -5.00 19.04
N ASN A 39 8.07 -3.92 19.40
CA ASN A 39 7.86 -3.22 20.67
C ASN A 39 6.42 -2.68 20.81
N HIS A 40 5.76 -2.39 19.68
CA HIS A 40 4.36 -1.97 19.62
C HIS A 40 3.39 -3.12 19.33
N ARG A 41 3.84 -4.39 19.34
CA ARG A 41 3.08 -5.60 18.98
C ARG A 41 2.48 -5.52 17.56
N GLN A 42 3.21 -4.92 16.64
CA GLN A 42 2.84 -4.76 15.24
C GLN A 42 3.82 -5.49 14.34
N THR A 43 3.41 -5.68 13.09
CA THR A 43 4.25 -6.22 12.02
C THR A 43 4.09 -5.35 10.77
N PRO A 44 5.09 -5.30 9.88
CA PRO A 44 4.93 -4.68 8.58
C PRO A 44 3.75 -5.27 7.82
N VAL A 45 3.09 -4.44 7.02
CA VAL A 45 2.00 -4.92 6.16
C VAL A 45 2.58 -5.89 5.11
N SER A 46 2.05 -7.11 5.11
CA SER A 46 2.40 -8.12 4.11
C SER A 46 1.68 -7.85 2.79
N TYR A 47 2.21 -8.43 1.71
CA TYR A 47 1.60 -8.35 0.39
C TYR A 47 0.14 -8.82 0.41
N ASP A 48 -0.13 -9.96 1.05
CA ASP A 48 -1.48 -10.54 1.13
C ASP A 48 -2.46 -9.65 1.90
N GLN A 49 -1.99 -8.99 2.98
CA GLN A 49 -2.81 -8.04 3.71
C GLN A 49 -3.19 -6.84 2.84
N GLY A 50 -2.23 -6.30 2.07
CA GLY A 50 -2.47 -5.22 1.13
C GLY A 50 -3.40 -5.61 -0.03
N ALA A 51 -3.19 -6.79 -0.61
CA ALA A 51 -4.04 -7.33 -1.68
C ALA A 51 -5.48 -7.58 -1.21
N ASN A 52 -5.66 -8.13 -0.01
CA ASN A 52 -6.97 -8.31 0.60
C ASN A 52 -7.65 -6.97 0.89
N MET A 53 -6.89 -5.97 1.35
CA MET A 53 -7.40 -4.63 1.57
C MET A 53 -7.86 -3.98 0.26
N ALA A 54 -7.10 -4.10 -0.82
CA ALA A 54 -7.47 -3.57 -2.14
C ALA A 54 -8.85 -4.12 -2.59
N LYS A 55 -9.08 -5.43 -2.41
CA LYS A 55 -10.37 -6.07 -2.67
C LYS A 55 -11.48 -5.48 -1.80
N GLN A 56 -11.25 -5.31 -0.50
CA GLN A 56 -12.25 -4.76 0.44
C GLN A 56 -12.64 -3.31 0.13
N ILE A 57 -11.72 -2.50 -0.38
CA ILE A 57 -11.99 -1.11 -0.72
C ILE A 57 -12.49 -0.91 -2.16
N GLY A 58 -12.50 -1.96 -2.99
CA GLY A 58 -12.89 -1.88 -4.40
C GLY A 58 -11.82 -1.25 -5.29
N ALA A 59 -10.54 -1.33 -4.91
CA ALA A 59 -9.44 -0.93 -5.78
C ALA A 59 -9.28 -1.94 -6.92
N ALA A 60 -8.84 -1.47 -8.09
CA ALA A 60 -8.62 -2.29 -9.27
C ALA A 60 -7.49 -3.32 -9.06
N THR A 61 -6.42 -2.93 -8.35
CA THR A 61 -5.35 -3.83 -7.94
C THR A 61 -4.57 -3.27 -6.75
N TYR A 62 -3.68 -4.10 -6.20
CA TYR A 62 -2.68 -3.73 -5.22
C TYR A 62 -1.28 -3.83 -5.83
N ILE A 63 -0.46 -2.81 -5.64
CA ILE A 63 0.94 -2.78 -6.10
C ILE A 63 1.80 -2.22 -4.97
N GLU A 64 3.05 -2.62 -4.91
CA GLU A 64 3.99 -2.14 -3.90
C GLU A 64 5.25 -1.58 -4.54
N CYS A 65 5.87 -0.61 -3.88
CA CYS A 65 7.18 -0.10 -4.29
C CYS A 65 8.10 0.16 -3.11
N SER A 66 9.38 0.32 -3.44
CA SER A 66 10.38 0.94 -2.60
C SER A 66 11.05 2.05 -3.40
N ALA A 67 10.70 3.30 -3.10
CA ALA A 67 11.40 4.44 -3.70
C ALA A 67 12.89 4.52 -3.29
N LEU A 68 13.27 3.84 -2.19
CA LEU A 68 14.63 3.80 -1.69
C LEU A 68 15.48 2.74 -2.40
N GLN A 69 14.94 1.52 -2.55
CA GLN A 69 15.71 0.37 -3.06
C GLN A 69 15.50 0.11 -4.56
N SER A 70 14.43 0.61 -5.17
CA SER A 70 14.12 0.33 -6.57
C SER A 70 13.31 1.43 -7.24
N GLU A 71 13.98 2.29 -7.99
CA GLU A 71 13.34 3.28 -8.88
C GLU A 71 12.40 2.59 -9.90
N ASN A 72 12.78 1.41 -10.39
CA ASN A 72 11.95 0.61 -11.30
C ASN A 72 10.60 0.25 -10.68
N SER A 73 10.56 -0.11 -9.39
CA SER A 73 9.30 -0.43 -8.71
C SER A 73 8.32 0.76 -8.66
N VAL A 74 8.85 1.98 -8.60
CA VAL A 74 8.03 3.20 -8.67
C VAL A 74 7.51 3.39 -10.10
N ARG A 75 8.40 3.26 -11.09
CA ARG A 75 8.04 3.40 -12.50
C ARG A 75 6.97 2.39 -12.92
N ASP A 76 7.07 1.15 -12.46
CA ASP A 76 6.11 0.08 -12.78
C ASP A 76 4.70 0.41 -12.27
N ILE A 77 4.55 1.02 -11.08
CA ILE A 77 3.25 1.48 -10.58
C ILE A 77 2.59 2.45 -11.57
N PHE A 78 3.35 3.40 -12.11
CA PHE A 78 2.81 4.41 -13.02
C PHE A 78 2.51 3.87 -14.42
N HIS A 79 3.07 2.72 -14.81
CA HIS A 79 2.71 2.05 -16.07
C HIS A 79 1.48 1.14 -15.95
N VAL A 80 1.07 0.77 -14.74
CA VAL A 80 -0.15 -0.03 -14.51
C VAL A 80 -1.41 0.85 -14.48
N ALA A 81 -1.28 2.14 -14.16
CA ALA A 81 -2.36 3.14 -14.17
C ALA A 81 -2.71 3.60 -15.59
#